data_AF-A0A534V2T2-F1
#
_entry.id   AF-A0A534V2T2-F1
#
_cell.length_a   1.000
_cell.length_b   1.000
_cell.length_c   1.000
_cell.angle_alpha   90.00
_cell.angle_beta   90.00
_cell.angle_gamma   90.00
#
_symmetry.space_group_name_H-M   'P 1'
#
loop_
_entity.id
_entity.type
_entity.pdbx_description
1 polymer ?
#
loop_
_entity_poly.entity_id
_entity_poly.type
_entity_poly.pdbx_seq_one_letter_code
_entity_poly.pdbx_strand_id
1 'polypeptide(L)'
;MSSLGPYKITIVDLRAQHGKILDEVRMAIDEVTDSQQFILGPVVKRFEEQMTQHLQCGFAIAVGSGSDALLNLLRATYWHYRFILLRPAQQECVVENIQAFFRR
;
A
#
# COMPACT_ATOMS: atom_id res chain seq x y z
N MET A 1 -1.77 47.84 -25.80
CA MET A 1 -1.23 46.63 -25.15
C MET A 1 -2.32 45.99 -24.30
N SER A 2 -2.95 44.93 -24.80
CA SER A 2 -3.94 44.15 -24.08
C SER A 2 -3.27 43.36 -22.95
N SER A 3 -3.70 43.61 -21.72
CA SER A 3 -3.30 42.88 -20.51
C SER A 3 -3.70 41.42 -20.63
N LEU A 4 -2.74 40.53 -20.90
CA LEU A 4 -2.94 39.10 -20.76
C LEU A 4 -3.03 38.79 -19.26
N GLY A 5 -4.21 38.37 -18.81
CA GLY A 5 -4.39 37.84 -17.46
C GLY A 5 -3.53 36.60 -17.24
N PRO A 6 -3.24 36.22 -15.97
CA PRO A 6 -2.29 35.16 -15.66
C PRO A 6 -2.76 33.82 -16.26
N TYR A 7 -1.96 33.27 -17.16
CA TYR A 7 -2.19 31.94 -17.75
C TYR A 7 -1.92 30.87 -16.69
N LYS A 8 -3.00 30.30 -16.11
CA LYS A 8 -2.91 29.31 -15.04
C LYS A 8 -2.60 27.93 -15.62
N ILE A 9 -1.33 27.57 -15.65
CA ILE A 9 -0.88 26.21 -16.01
C ILE A 9 -1.05 25.32 -14.77
N THR A 10 -1.87 24.29 -14.90
CA THR A 10 -2.09 23.31 -13.84
C THR A 10 -1.06 22.20 -14.00
N ILE A 11 -0.24 21.98 -12.97
CA ILE A 11 0.88 21.02 -13.01
C ILE A 11 0.37 19.57 -13.11
N VAL A 12 -0.76 19.27 -12.46
CA VAL A 12 -1.41 17.96 -12.50
C VAL A 12 -2.92 18.15 -12.58
N ASP A 13 -3.54 17.69 -13.66
CA ASP A 13 -5.00 17.67 -13.82
C ASP A 13 -5.57 16.29 -13.45
N LEU A 14 -5.95 16.16 -12.17
CA LEU A 14 -6.55 14.93 -11.65
C LEU A 14 -7.97 14.69 -12.21
N ARG A 15 -8.69 15.73 -12.64
CA ARG A 15 -10.05 15.56 -13.19
C ARG A 15 -9.98 14.90 -14.55
N ALA A 16 -9.07 15.36 -15.39
CA ALA A 16 -8.83 14.75 -16.70
C ALA A 16 -8.32 13.31 -16.58
N GLN A 17 -7.47 13.01 -15.59
CA GLN A 17 -7.00 11.64 -15.33
C GLN A 17 -8.13 10.74 -14.83
N HIS A 18 -8.89 11.17 -13.82
CA HIS A 18 -9.98 10.41 -13.25
C HIS A 18 -11.09 10.13 -14.27
N GLY A 19 -11.40 11.10 -15.15
CA GLY A 19 -12.39 10.92 -16.21
C GLY A 19 -12.07 9.77 -17.17
N LYS A 20 -10.79 9.40 -17.36
CA LYS A 20 -10.38 8.29 -18.24
C LYS A 20 -10.60 6.90 -17.64
N ILE A 21 -10.60 6.80 -16.31
CA ILE A 21 -10.67 5.52 -15.57
C ILE A 21 -11.94 5.42 -14.71
N LEU A 22 -12.87 6.38 -14.86
CA LEU A 22 -14.02 6.53 -13.99
C LEU A 22 -14.90 5.28 -13.92
N ASP A 23 -15.14 4.66 -15.08
CA ASP A 23 -16.02 3.49 -15.16
C ASP A 23 -15.38 2.27 -14.50
N GLU A 24 -14.08 2.05 -14.72
CA GLU A 24 -13.31 0.99 -14.05
C GLU A 24 -13.27 1.17 -12.52
N VAL A 25 -13.07 2.42 -12.06
CA VAL A 25 -13.08 2.74 -10.63
C VAL A 25 -14.45 2.50 -10.02
N ARG A 26 -15.54 2.89 -10.70
CA ARG A 26 -16.91 2.63 -10.23
C ARG A 26 -17.20 1.15 -10.11
N MET A 27 -16.85 0.37 -11.13
CA MET A 27 -17.03 -1.09 -11.08
C MET A 27 -16.28 -1.72 -9.90
N ALA A 28 -15.05 -1.29 -9.63
CA ALA A 28 -14.28 -1.78 -8.49
C ALA A 28 -14.87 -1.36 -7.12
N ILE A 29 -15.43 -0.15 -7.03
CA ILE A 29 -16.11 0.33 -5.82
C ILE A 29 -17.40 -0.47 -5.60
N ASP A 30 -18.18 -0.71 -6.66
CA ASP A 30 -19.42 -1.49 -6.59
C ASP A 30 -19.11 -2.94 -6.14
N GLU A 31 -18.06 -3.58 -6.69
CA GLU A 31 -17.61 -4.91 -6.25
C GLU A 31 -17.32 -4.97 -4.74
N VAL A 32 -16.59 -3.99 -4.20
CA VAL A 32 -16.28 -3.93 -2.76
C VAL A 32 -17.55 -3.68 -1.94
N THR A 33 -18.40 -2.77 -2.41
CA THR A 33 -19.64 -2.38 -1.71
C THR A 33 -20.62 -3.55 -1.64
N ASP A 34 -20.79 -4.29 -2.72
CA ASP A 34 -21.64 -5.48 -2.79
C ASP A 34 -21.13 -6.59 -1.87
N SER A 35 -19.80 -6.76 -1.79
CA SER A 35 -19.20 -7.76 -0.89
C SER A 35 -19.30 -7.40 0.60
N GLN A 36 -19.52 -6.12 0.92
CA GLN A 36 -19.48 -5.53 2.28
C GLN A 36 -18.19 -5.82 3.07
N GLN A 37 -17.11 -6.24 2.40
CA GLN A 37 -15.82 -6.55 3.01
C GLN A 37 -14.80 -5.43 2.75
N PHE A 38 -14.82 -4.41 3.61
CA PHE A 38 -14.01 -3.21 3.42
C PHE A 38 -12.57 -3.29 3.95
N ILE A 39 -12.28 -4.24 4.84
CA ILE A 39 -10.96 -4.38 5.49
C ILE A 39 -10.42 -5.78 5.22
N LEU A 40 -9.19 -5.85 4.68
CA LEU A 40 -8.49 -7.10 4.36
C LEU A 40 -9.34 -8.08 3.51
N GLY A 41 -10.16 -7.54 2.61
CA GLY A 41 -11.03 -8.29 1.74
C GLY A 41 -10.31 -8.93 0.53
N PRO A 42 -11.06 -9.73 -0.28
CA PRO A 42 -10.51 -10.44 -1.43
C PRO A 42 -9.92 -9.50 -2.50
N VAL A 43 -10.46 -8.30 -2.64
CA VAL A 43 -9.96 -7.28 -3.57
C VAL A 43 -8.54 -6.84 -3.21
N VAL A 44 -8.22 -6.71 -1.91
CA VAL A 44 -6.87 -6.37 -1.44
C VAL A 44 -5.89 -7.49 -1.74
N LYS A 45 -6.29 -8.75 -1.51
CA LYS A 45 -5.45 -9.91 -1.81
C LYS A 45 -5.15 -10.01 -3.32
N ARG A 46 -6.16 -9.84 -4.17
CA ARG A 46 -5.99 -9.80 -5.64
C ARG A 46 -5.03 -8.70 -6.06
N PHE A 47 -5.13 -7.52 -5.43
CA PHE A 47 -4.21 -6.41 -5.69
C PHE A 47 -2.76 -6.76 -5.30
N GLU A 48 -2.53 -7.36 -4.14
CA GLU A 48 -1.19 -7.79 -3.70
C GLU A 48 -0.57 -8.81 -4.69
N GLU A 49 -1.36 -9.76 -5.18
CA GLU A 49 -0.92 -10.74 -6.18
C GLU A 49 -0.55 -10.07 -7.52
N GLN A 50 -1.40 -9.14 -8.00
CA GLN A 50 -1.12 -8.36 -9.22
C GLN A 50 0.14 -7.50 -9.07
N MET A 51 0.33 -6.88 -7.91
CA MET A 51 1.52 -6.07 -7.64
C MET A 51 2.79 -6.92 -7.56
N THR A 52 2.71 -8.13 -7.01
CA THR A 52 3.84 -9.06 -6.96
C THR A 52 4.30 -9.42 -8.38
N GLN A 53 3.35 -9.67 -9.29
CA GLN A 53 3.64 -9.91 -10.71
C GLN A 53 4.18 -8.67 -11.42
N HIS A 54 3.58 -7.49 -11.16
CA HIS A 54 3.97 -6.24 -11.79
C HIS A 54 5.38 -5.78 -11.38
N LEU A 55 5.71 -5.89 -10.10
CA LEU A 55 7.00 -5.48 -9.52
C LEU A 55 8.07 -6.58 -9.59
N GLN A 56 7.72 -7.79 -10.02
CA GLN A 56 8.61 -8.95 -10.08
C GLN A 56 9.29 -9.25 -8.73
N CYS A 57 8.55 -9.12 -7.64
CA CYS A 57 9.02 -9.44 -6.28
C CYS A 57 8.43 -10.76 -5.79
N GLY A 58 8.92 -11.26 -4.63
CA GLY A 58 8.35 -12.46 -4.00
C GLY A 58 7.08 -12.19 -3.18
N PHE A 59 6.94 -10.97 -2.66
CA PHE A 59 5.82 -10.56 -1.80
C PHE A 59 5.52 -9.07 -1.99
N ALA A 60 4.23 -8.72 -1.99
CA ALA A 60 3.74 -7.35 -1.88
C ALA A 60 2.69 -7.28 -0.76
N ILE A 61 2.76 -6.25 0.08
CA ILE A 61 1.84 -6.05 1.20
C ILE A 61 1.21 -4.65 1.04
N ALA A 62 -0.11 -4.58 1.00
CA ALA A 62 -0.84 -3.34 0.96
C ALA A 62 -0.88 -2.68 2.35
N VAL A 63 -0.57 -1.39 2.40
CA VAL A 63 -0.57 -0.60 3.64
C VAL A 63 -1.31 0.72 3.45
N GLY A 64 -1.72 1.35 4.55
CA GLY A 64 -2.54 2.56 4.52
C GLY A 64 -1.86 3.81 3.93
N SER A 65 -0.53 3.89 3.94
CA SER A 65 0.22 4.97 3.32
C SER A 65 1.67 4.58 2.99
N GLY A 66 2.31 5.35 2.11
CA GLY A 66 3.75 5.17 1.81
C GLY A 66 4.66 5.43 3.02
N SER A 67 4.29 6.37 3.90
CA SER A 67 5.02 6.62 5.14
C SER A 67 4.94 5.42 6.10
N ASP A 68 3.77 4.79 6.21
CA ASP A 68 3.61 3.57 7.00
C ASP A 68 4.37 2.40 6.39
N ALA A 69 4.46 2.32 5.06
CA ALA A 69 5.28 1.31 4.38
C ALA A 69 6.75 1.39 4.84
N LEU A 70 7.32 2.60 4.78
CA LEU A 70 8.70 2.86 5.20
C LEU A 70 8.88 2.64 6.71
N LEU A 71 7.95 3.14 7.52
CA LEU A 71 8.00 2.96 8.97
C LEU A 71 7.92 1.48 9.36
N ASN A 72 7.04 0.70 8.73
CA ASN A 72 6.93 -0.74 8.99
C ASN A 72 8.19 -1.49 8.55
N LEU A 73 8.78 -1.14 7.41
CA LEU A 73 10.06 -1.70 6.96
C LEU A 73 11.20 -1.41 7.95
N LEU A 74 11.33 -0.15 8.37
CA LEU A 74 12.32 0.25 9.36
C LEU A 74 12.04 -0.41 10.71
N ARG A 75 10.79 -0.48 11.18
CA ARG A 75 10.48 -1.17 12.43
C ARG A 75 10.81 -2.65 12.35
N ALA A 76 10.44 -3.35 11.29
CA ALA A 76 10.74 -4.76 11.11
C ALA A 76 12.27 -5.03 11.14
N THR A 77 13.06 -4.19 10.48
CA THR A 77 14.52 -4.33 10.43
C THR A 77 15.23 -3.89 11.71
N TYR A 78 14.79 -2.80 12.36
CA TYR A 78 15.41 -2.27 13.57
C TYR A 78 14.95 -2.98 14.85
N TRP A 79 13.74 -3.56 14.89
CA TRP A 79 13.32 -4.39 16.02
C TRP A 79 14.26 -5.57 16.22
N HIS A 80 14.86 -6.08 15.14
CA HIS A 80 15.90 -7.10 15.21
C HIS A 80 17.15 -6.64 16.00
N TYR A 81 17.64 -5.41 15.79
CA TYR A 81 18.81 -4.88 16.52
C TYR A 81 18.53 -4.61 18.02
N ARG A 82 17.30 -4.22 18.37
CA ARG A 82 16.90 -4.06 19.79
C ARG A 82 16.69 -5.41 20.48
N PHE A 83 16.18 -6.43 19.77
CA PHE A 83 15.97 -7.77 20.32
C PHE A 83 17.28 -8.56 20.46
N ILE A 84 18.20 -8.47 19.49
CA ILE A 84 19.50 -9.16 19.54
C ILE A 84 20.38 -8.62 20.68
N LEU A 85 20.35 -7.32 20.97
CA LEU A 85 21.13 -6.75 22.07
C LEU A 85 20.53 -7.01 23.46
N LEU A 86 19.29 -7.51 23.57
CA LEU A 86 18.60 -7.68 24.86
C LEU A 86 18.30 -9.14 25.23
N ARG A 87 18.39 -10.13 24.33
CA ARG A 87 18.23 -11.56 24.69
C ARG A 87 19.02 -12.51 23.75
N PRO A 88 20.18 -13.06 24.18
CA PRO A 88 21.00 -13.92 23.33
C PRO A 88 20.61 -15.41 23.31
N ALA A 89 19.44 -15.82 23.82
CA ALA A 89 19.20 -17.25 24.15
C ALA A 89 18.08 -17.98 23.38
N GLN A 90 17.35 -17.38 22.44
CA GLN A 90 16.27 -18.07 21.70
C GLN A 90 16.21 -17.58 20.24
N GLN A 91 17.22 -17.96 19.45
CA GLN A 91 17.25 -17.74 18.00
C GLN A 91 16.60 -18.94 17.30
N GLU A 92 15.29 -18.92 17.10
CA GLU A 92 14.68 -19.80 16.08
C GLU A 92 13.34 -19.31 15.51
N CYS A 93 12.71 -18.25 16.05
CA CYS A 93 11.26 -18.08 15.83
C CYS A 93 10.81 -16.85 15.00
N VAL A 94 11.68 -16.13 14.28
CA VAL A 94 11.30 -14.79 13.77
C VAL A 94 11.14 -14.67 12.25
N VAL A 95 11.47 -15.69 11.45
CA VAL A 95 11.29 -15.59 9.98
C VAL A 95 9.86 -15.97 9.55
N GLU A 96 9.14 -16.79 10.30
CA GLU A 96 7.81 -17.27 9.90
C GLU A 96 6.66 -16.25 10.07
N ASN A 97 6.88 -15.10 10.73
CA ASN A 97 5.74 -14.37 11.30
C ASN A 97 5.64 -12.86 11.07
N ILE A 98 6.09 -12.38 9.90
CA ILE A 98 5.65 -11.06 9.41
C ILE A 98 4.11 -11.03 9.25
N GLN A 99 3.50 -12.15 8.83
CA GLN A 99 2.04 -12.24 8.67
C GLN A 99 1.25 -12.25 9.99
N ALA A 100 1.80 -12.73 11.12
CA ALA A 100 1.10 -12.62 12.42
C ALA A 100 1.26 -11.25 13.06
N PHE A 101 2.32 -10.51 12.75
CA PHE A 101 2.50 -9.15 13.26
C PHE A 101 1.41 -8.20 12.73
N PHE A 102 0.97 -8.38 11.47
CA PHE A 102 -0.12 -7.60 10.88
C PHE A 102 -1.54 -8.07 11.29
N ARG A 103 -1.67 -9.19 12.02
CA ARG A 103 -2.96 -9.73 12.50
C ARG A 103 -3.23 -9.48 13.99
N ARG A 104 -2.48 -8.58 14.63
CA ARG A 104 -2.67 -8.15 16.02
C ARG A 104 -3.00 -6.67 16.12
#